data_AF-A0A0W1ASK6-F1
#
_entry.id   AF-A0A0W1ASK6-F1
#
_cell.length_a   1.000
_cell.length_b   1.000
_cell.length_c   1.000
_cell.angle_alpha   90.00
_cell.angle_beta   90.00
_cell.angle_gamma   90.00
#
_symmetry.space_group_name_H-M   'P 1'
#
loop_
_entity.id
_entity.type
_entity.pdbx_description
1 polymer ?
#
loop_
_entity_poly.entity_id
_entity_poly.type
_entity_poly.pdbx_seq_one_letter_code
_entity_poly.pdbx_strand_id
1 'polypeptide(L)'
;MAADGHEHLDSLTGQINLIYQSTSEMEHSVHELSNSSKQIQKIVNSVKEIADQTKILSLNATIEAARAGEHGRGLSVVAQEVSRLAEDTKNTVIQIVELTNKSGSLTQQVVNEIRKVQELTKSGKHQSVETSLLFFDIVETMRSSTQEIVIVEEEIRTLIQTIEGIGSATAQTAESAEFFKSATENL
;
A
#
# COMPACT_ATOMS: atom_id res chain seq x y z
N MET A 1 15.78 -16.78 15.44
CA MET A 1 16.33 -15.63 14.69
C MET A 1 16.06 -15.74 13.20
N ALA A 2 16.62 -16.71 12.47
CA ALA A 2 16.41 -16.80 11.02
C ALA A 2 15.00 -17.36 10.65
N ALA A 3 14.47 -18.30 11.43
CA ALA A 3 13.07 -18.74 11.32
C ALA A 3 12.08 -17.60 11.60
N ASP A 4 12.31 -16.83 12.66
CA ASP A 4 11.52 -15.62 12.99
C ASP A 4 11.57 -14.58 11.86
N GLY A 5 12.70 -14.47 11.15
CA GLY A 5 12.86 -13.61 9.97
C GLY A 5 11.95 -14.02 8.81
N HIS A 6 11.85 -15.33 8.53
CA HIS A 6 10.93 -15.84 7.51
C HIS A 6 9.46 -15.58 7.88
N GLU A 7 9.09 -15.82 9.14
CA GLU A 7 7.73 -15.58 9.63
C GLU A 7 7.34 -14.09 9.52
N HIS A 8 8.27 -13.18 9.82
CA HIS A 8 8.06 -11.75 9.63
C HIS A 8 7.89 -11.35 8.16
N LEU A 9 8.60 -11.99 7.23
CA LEU A 9 8.47 -11.73 5.79
C LEU A 9 7.16 -12.28 5.20
N ASP A 10 6.69 -13.41 5.71
CA ASP A 10 5.38 -13.95 5.33
C ASP A 10 4.26 -13.01 5.82
N SER A 11 4.37 -12.54 7.06
CA SER A 11 3.46 -11.55 7.62
C SER A 11 3.46 -10.24 6.82
N LEU A 12 4.64 -9.72 6.47
CA LEU A 12 4.80 -8.53 5.62
C LEU A 12 4.14 -8.73 4.25
N THR A 13 4.35 -9.89 3.61
CA THR A 13 3.73 -10.23 2.34
C THR A 13 2.20 -10.28 2.45
N GLY A 14 1.69 -10.81 3.57
CA GLY A 14 0.26 -10.78 3.91
C GLY A 14 -0.29 -9.36 4.02
N GLN A 15 0.40 -8.48 4.77
CA GLN A 15 0.01 -7.07 4.92
C GLN A 15 0.00 -6.32 3.59
N ILE A 16 1.01 -6.55 2.74
CA ILE A 16 1.09 -5.97 1.39
C ILE A 16 -0.11 -6.39 0.54
N ASN A 17 -0.53 -7.66 0.60
CA ASN A 17 -1.72 -8.12 -0.13
C ASN A 17 -3.00 -7.45 0.40
N LEU A 18 -3.12 -7.25 1.72
CA LEU A 18 -4.27 -6.55 2.31
C LEU A 18 -4.32 -5.07 1.88
N ILE A 19 -3.18 -4.39 1.80
CA ILE A 19 -3.08 -3.02 1.29
C ILE A 19 -3.52 -2.97 -0.19
N TYR A 20 -3.06 -3.93 -1.00
CA TYR A 20 -3.46 -4.03 -2.41
C TYR A 20 -4.97 -4.21 -2.57
N GLN A 21 -5.58 -5.10 -1.78
CA GLN A 21 -7.03 -5.31 -1.81
C GLN A 21 -7.78 -4.05 -1.37
N SER A 22 -7.38 -3.44 -0.25
CA SER A 22 -8.02 -2.23 0.29
C SER A 22 -7.96 -1.06 -0.70
N THR A 23 -6.84 -0.90 -1.40
CA THR A 23 -6.69 0.15 -2.43
C THR A 23 -7.51 -0.13 -3.69
N SER A 24 -7.69 -1.41 -4.06
CA SER A 24 -8.60 -1.80 -5.14
C SER A 24 -10.06 -1.51 -4.80
N GLU A 25 -10.50 -1.81 -3.57
CA GLU A 25 -11.85 -1.47 -3.09
C GLU A 25 -12.07 0.06 -3.04
N MET A 26 -11.04 0.81 -2.66
CA MET A 26 -11.06 2.27 -2.70
C MET A 26 -11.20 2.80 -4.13
N GLU A 27 -10.49 2.22 -5.10
CA GLU A 27 -10.61 2.57 -6.52
C GLU A 27 -12.05 2.41 -7.03
N HIS A 28 -12.69 1.29 -6.68
CA HIS A 28 -14.09 1.05 -7.02
C HIS A 28 -15.03 2.10 -6.40
N SER A 29 -14.86 2.40 -5.11
CA SER A 29 -15.68 3.40 -4.41
C SER A 29 -15.53 4.81 -5.02
N VAL A 30 -14.31 5.18 -5.40
CA VAL A 30 -14.00 6.46 -6.03
C VAL A 30 -14.58 6.53 -7.46
N HIS A 31 -14.62 5.42 -8.18
CA HIS A 31 -15.29 5.32 -9.48
C HIS A 31 -16.80 5.55 -9.35
N GLU A 32 -17.45 4.94 -8.36
CA GLU A 32 -18.88 5.16 -8.08
C GLU A 32 -19.17 6.62 -7.68
N LEU A 33 -18.27 7.26 -6.91
CA LEU A 33 -18.36 8.68 -6.58
C LEU A 33 -18.23 9.57 -7.84
N SER A 34 -17.34 9.22 -8.77
CA SER A 34 -17.19 9.91 -10.05
C SER A 34 -18.47 9.83 -10.88
N ASN A 35 -19.08 8.63 -10.95
CA ASN A 35 -20.34 8.41 -11.66
C ASN A 35 -21.50 9.19 -11.04
N SER A 36 -21.60 9.18 -9.71
CA SER A 36 -22.60 9.96 -8.96
C SER A 36 -22.44 11.46 -9.23
N SER A 37 -21.20 11.98 -9.23
CA SER A 37 -20.92 13.38 -9.56
C SER A 37 -21.36 13.75 -10.98
N LYS A 38 -21.14 12.86 -11.97
CA LYS A 38 -21.63 13.06 -13.35
C LYS A 38 -23.16 13.07 -13.42
N GLN A 39 -23.84 12.23 -12.63
CA GLN A 39 -25.30 12.24 -12.57
C GLN A 39 -25.84 13.53 -11.94
N ILE A 40 -25.24 14.00 -10.85
CA ILE A 40 -25.55 15.30 -10.23
C ILE A 40 -25.43 16.41 -11.28
N GLN A 41 -24.35 16.43 -12.07
CA GLN A 41 -24.15 17.46 -13.07
C GLN A 41 -25.23 17.46 -14.16
N LYS A 42 -25.76 16.28 -14.56
CA LYS A 42 -26.91 16.18 -15.47
C LYS A 42 -28.17 16.79 -14.85
N ILE A 43 -28.48 16.42 -13.59
CA ILE A 43 -29.66 16.94 -12.87
C ILE A 43 -29.57 18.46 -12.75
N VAL A 44 -28.40 18.98 -12.36
CA VAL A 44 -28.17 20.41 -12.17
C VAL A 44 -28.33 21.18 -13.48
N ASN A 45 -27.90 20.62 -14.61
CA ASN A 45 -28.16 21.21 -15.93
C ASN A 45 -29.66 21.27 -16.24
N SER A 46 -30.42 20.21 -15.96
CA SER A 46 -31.88 20.23 -16.13
C SER A 46 -32.56 21.27 -15.23
N VAL A 47 -32.12 21.43 -13.97
CA VAL A 47 -32.64 22.47 -13.07
C VAL A 47 -32.32 23.86 -13.60
N LYS A 48 -31.14 24.08 -14.19
CA LYS A 48 -30.78 25.34 -14.86
C LYS A 48 -31.76 25.67 -15.98
N GLU A 49 -32.05 24.70 -16.85
CA GLU A 49 -32.98 24.87 -17.96
C GLU A 49 -34.40 25.19 -17.47
N ILE A 50 -34.86 24.53 -16.40
CA ILE A 50 -36.15 24.82 -15.75
C ILE A 50 -36.17 26.24 -15.19
N ALA A 51 -35.10 26.68 -14.54
CA ALA A 51 -35.00 28.04 -14.00
C ALA A 51 -35.03 29.09 -15.14
N ASP A 52 -34.29 28.87 -16.23
CA ASP A 52 -34.30 29.75 -17.40
C ASP A 52 -35.69 29.81 -18.08
N GLN A 53 -36.39 28.68 -18.21
CA GLN A 53 -37.77 28.64 -18.72
C GLN A 53 -38.76 29.33 -17.78
N THR A 54 -38.63 29.12 -16.47
CA THR A 54 -39.47 29.76 -15.45
C THR A 54 -39.29 31.28 -15.48
N LYS A 55 -38.05 31.75 -15.70
CA LYS A 55 -37.75 33.17 -15.87
C LYS A 55 -38.51 33.75 -17.08
N ILE A 56 -38.47 33.07 -18.22
CA ILE A 56 -39.18 33.51 -19.44
C ILE A 56 -40.70 33.52 -19.22
N LEU A 57 -41.25 32.48 -18.59
CA LEU A 57 -42.68 32.40 -18.24
C LEU A 57 -43.11 33.56 -17.33
N SER A 58 -42.32 33.86 -16.31
CA SER A 58 -42.58 34.96 -15.38
C SER A 58 -42.52 36.33 -16.06
N LEU A 59 -41.63 36.50 -17.05
CA LEU A 59 -41.55 37.71 -17.85
C LEU A 59 -42.81 37.88 -18.72
N ASN A 60 -43.26 36.82 -19.38
CA ASN A 60 -44.49 36.84 -20.16
C ASN A 60 -45.71 37.16 -19.29
N ALA A 61 -45.79 36.58 -18.09
CA ALA A 61 -46.85 36.89 -17.13
C ALA A 61 -46.81 38.36 -16.67
N THR A 62 -45.61 38.93 -16.47
CA THR A 62 -45.43 40.35 -16.14
C THR A 62 -45.92 41.26 -17.27
N ILE A 63 -45.62 40.91 -18.52
CA ILE A 63 -46.09 41.65 -19.71
C ILE A 63 -47.61 41.61 -19.81
N GLU A 64 -48.22 40.43 -19.65
CA GLU A 64 -49.68 40.29 -19.76
C GLU A 64 -50.40 40.97 -18.58
N ALA A 65 -49.81 40.94 -17.38
CA ALA A 65 -50.31 41.69 -16.23
C ALA A 65 -50.29 43.21 -16.48
N ALA A 66 -49.24 43.73 -17.10
CA ALA A 66 -49.18 45.15 -17.50
C ALA A 66 -50.25 45.48 -18.55
N ARG A 67 -50.53 44.55 -19.47
CA ARG A 67 -51.56 44.71 -20.51
C ARG A 67 -52.99 44.75 -19.94
N ALA A 68 -53.24 44.00 -18.87
CA ALA A 68 -54.52 44.00 -18.15
C ALA A 68 -54.77 45.25 -17.27
N GLY A 69 -53.79 46.16 -17.16
CA GLY A 69 -53.92 47.41 -16.40
C GLY A 69 -54.17 47.17 -14.91
N GLU A 70 -55.16 47.85 -14.34
CA GLU A 70 -55.49 47.76 -12.90
C GLU A 70 -55.90 46.34 -12.48
N HIS A 71 -56.51 45.55 -13.38
CA HIS A 71 -56.89 44.16 -13.08
C HIS A 71 -55.69 43.21 -12.99
N GLY A 72 -54.52 43.60 -13.53
CA GLY A 72 -53.31 42.79 -13.54
C GLY A 72 -52.35 43.02 -12.36
N ARG A 73 -52.62 43.98 -11.47
CA ARG A 73 -51.67 44.37 -10.40
C ARG A 73 -51.24 43.20 -9.51
N GLY A 74 -52.18 42.37 -9.07
CA GLY A 74 -51.88 41.19 -8.24
C GLY A 74 -51.04 40.15 -8.99
N LEU A 75 -51.34 39.92 -10.26
CA LEU A 75 -50.59 38.99 -11.12
C LEU A 75 -49.17 39.48 -11.38
N SER A 76 -48.98 40.79 -11.54
CA SER A 76 -47.67 41.41 -11.74
C SER A 76 -46.73 41.17 -10.56
N VAL A 77 -47.23 41.31 -9.32
CA VAL A 77 -46.44 41.07 -8.10
C VAL A 77 -46.00 39.61 -8.01
N VAL A 78 -46.91 38.67 -8.29
CA VAL A 78 -46.59 37.24 -8.29
C VAL A 78 -45.57 36.92 -9.39
N ALA A 79 -45.73 37.47 -10.59
CA ALA A 79 -44.82 37.25 -11.70
C ALA A 79 -43.39 37.77 -11.39
N GLN A 80 -43.27 38.94 -10.75
CA GLN A 80 -41.97 39.46 -10.30
C GLN A 80 -41.31 38.55 -9.25
N GLU A 81 -42.08 38.02 -8.29
CA GLU A 81 -41.53 37.12 -7.27
C GLU A 81 -41.08 35.78 -7.87
N VAL A 82 -41.85 35.20 -8.81
CA VAL A 82 -41.43 34.01 -9.56
C VAL A 82 -40.16 34.28 -10.37
N SER A 83 -40.06 35.46 -10.99
CA SER A 83 -38.86 35.89 -11.73
C SER A 83 -37.62 35.99 -10.84
N ARG A 84 -37.80 36.45 -9.61
CA ARG A 84 -36.74 36.54 -8.59
C ARG A 84 -36.30 35.15 -8.13
N LEU A 85 -37.26 34.27 -7.81
CA LEU A 85 -36.98 32.89 -7.42
C LEU A 85 -36.25 32.09 -8.51
N ALA A 86 -36.61 32.31 -9.78
CA ALA A 86 -35.93 31.70 -10.92
C ALA A 86 -34.45 32.16 -11.03
N GLU A 87 -34.18 33.44 -10.78
CA GLU A 87 -32.82 33.99 -10.74
C GLU A 87 -32.00 33.41 -9.59
N ASP A 88 -32.59 33.38 -8.38
CA ASP A 88 -31.96 32.81 -7.18
C ASP A 88 -31.62 31.33 -7.40
N THR A 89 -32.55 30.57 -7.98
CA THR A 89 -32.36 29.15 -8.34
C THR A 89 -31.18 28.98 -9.29
N LYS A 90 -31.07 29.83 -10.32
CA LYS A 90 -29.96 29.81 -11.28
C LYS A 90 -28.61 30.06 -10.60
N ASN A 91 -28.55 31.02 -9.68
CA ASN A 91 -27.35 31.32 -8.91
C ASN A 91 -26.93 30.14 -8.02
N THR A 92 -27.88 29.47 -7.35
CA THR A 92 -27.61 28.25 -6.57
C THR A 92 -27.08 27.12 -7.47
N VAL A 93 -27.68 26.94 -8.65
CA VAL A 93 -27.21 25.94 -9.63
C VAL A 93 -25.75 26.18 -10.03
N ILE A 94 -25.34 27.43 -10.28
CA ILE A 94 -23.95 27.76 -10.61
C ILE A 94 -23.00 27.31 -9.49
N GLN A 95 -23.34 27.58 -8.22
CA GLN A 95 -22.55 27.17 -7.07
C GLN A 95 -22.45 25.63 -6.96
N ILE A 96 -23.54 24.91 -7.23
CA ILE A 96 -23.53 23.44 -7.24
C ILE A 96 -22.62 22.90 -8.35
N VAL A 97 -22.61 23.51 -9.54
CA VAL A 97 -21.71 23.13 -10.64
C VAL A 97 -20.24 23.30 -10.21
N GLU A 98 -19.89 24.40 -9.58
CA GLU A 98 -18.53 24.64 -9.07
C GLU A 98 -18.11 23.58 -8.04
N LEU A 99 -18.97 23.27 -7.07
CA LEU A 99 -18.71 22.24 -6.06
C LEU A 99 -18.58 20.83 -6.67
N THR A 100 -19.40 20.51 -7.67
CA THR A 100 -19.37 19.22 -8.37
C THR A 100 -18.09 19.08 -9.18
N ASN A 101 -17.67 20.14 -9.89
CA ASN A 101 -16.41 20.17 -10.63
C ASN A 101 -15.20 20.02 -9.70
N LYS A 102 -15.21 20.72 -8.56
CA LYS A 102 -14.16 20.58 -7.53
C LYS A 102 -14.10 19.16 -6.99
N SER A 103 -15.26 18.56 -6.69
CA SER A 103 -15.36 17.17 -6.23
C SER A 103 -14.83 16.19 -7.28
N GLY A 104 -15.12 16.41 -8.57
CA GLY A 104 -14.57 15.62 -9.67
C GLY A 104 -13.04 15.70 -9.77
N SER A 105 -12.47 16.90 -9.60
CA SER A 105 -11.01 17.09 -9.57
C SER A 105 -10.35 16.37 -8.39
N LEU A 106 -10.92 16.49 -7.19
CA LEU A 106 -10.45 15.77 -5.99
C LEU A 106 -10.52 14.26 -6.17
N THR A 107 -11.62 13.76 -6.75
CA THR A 107 -11.80 12.34 -7.08
C THR A 107 -10.68 11.85 -8.01
N GLN A 108 -10.34 12.62 -9.04
CA GLN A 108 -9.25 12.27 -9.96
C GLN A 108 -7.87 12.26 -9.28
N GLN A 109 -7.62 13.20 -8.36
CA GLN A 109 -6.39 13.20 -7.56
C GLN A 109 -6.30 11.94 -6.70
N VAL A 110 -7.39 11.55 -6.04
CA VAL A 110 -7.44 10.32 -5.23
C VAL A 110 -7.17 9.08 -6.08
N VAL A 111 -7.72 8.98 -7.29
CA VAL A 111 -7.41 7.87 -8.22
C VAL A 111 -5.91 7.79 -8.52
N ASN A 112 -5.26 8.92 -8.75
CA ASN A 112 -3.83 8.94 -9.04
C ASN A 112 -2.99 8.49 -7.83
N GLU A 113 -3.35 8.91 -6.62
CA GLU A 113 -2.68 8.46 -5.40
C GLU A 113 -2.90 6.97 -5.14
N ILE A 114 -4.10 6.45 -5.37
CA ILE A 114 -4.39 5.00 -5.28
C ILE A 114 -3.47 4.21 -6.20
N ARG A 115 -3.32 4.63 -7.46
CA ARG A 115 -2.42 3.97 -8.43
C ARG A 115 -0.97 3.97 -7.96
N LYS A 116 -0.50 5.11 -7.41
CA LYS A 116 0.84 5.22 -6.84
C LYS A 116 1.04 4.25 -5.66
N VAL A 117 0.06 4.13 -4.78
CA VAL A 117 0.11 3.17 -3.66
C VAL A 117 0.12 1.73 -4.19
N GLN A 118 -0.68 1.40 -5.21
CA GLN A 118 -0.67 0.08 -5.83
C GLN A 118 0.70 -0.26 -6.44
N GLU A 119 1.35 0.68 -7.12
CA GLU A 119 2.72 0.50 -7.64
C GLU A 119 3.74 0.26 -6.53
N LEU A 120 3.71 1.09 -5.48
CA LEU A 120 4.59 0.93 -4.32
C LEU A 120 4.37 -0.42 -3.63
N THR A 121 3.12 -0.84 -3.48
CA THR A 121 2.75 -2.13 -2.89
C THR A 121 3.25 -3.30 -3.74
N LYS A 122 3.14 -3.20 -5.07
CA LYS A 122 3.68 -4.21 -6.00
C LYS A 122 5.20 -4.31 -5.92
N SER A 123 5.90 -3.17 -5.85
CA SER A 123 7.34 -3.13 -5.65
C SER A 123 7.74 -3.74 -4.31
N GLY A 124 7.07 -3.34 -3.22
CA GLY A 124 7.30 -3.89 -1.89
C GLY A 124 7.08 -5.40 -1.83
N LYS A 125 6.06 -5.92 -2.55
CA LYS A 125 5.83 -7.37 -2.66
C LYS A 125 7.02 -8.09 -3.28
N HIS A 126 7.56 -7.54 -4.38
CA HIS A 126 8.71 -8.13 -5.06
C HIS A 126 9.94 -8.16 -4.16
N GLN A 127 10.24 -7.05 -3.49
CA GLN A 127 11.35 -6.95 -2.53
C GLN A 127 11.19 -7.90 -1.35
N SER A 128 9.97 -8.06 -0.83
CA SER A 128 9.67 -9.00 0.26
C SER A 128 9.98 -10.46 -0.14
N VAL A 129 9.58 -10.85 -1.36
CA VAL A 129 9.87 -12.19 -1.89
C VAL A 129 11.37 -12.40 -2.10
N GLU A 130 12.07 -11.44 -2.69
CA GLU A 130 13.53 -11.52 -2.86
C GLU A 130 14.26 -11.64 -1.51
N THR A 131 13.83 -10.85 -0.53
CA THR A 131 14.38 -10.89 0.84
C THR A 131 14.11 -12.25 1.49
N SER A 132 12.94 -12.86 1.26
CA SER A 132 12.60 -14.19 1.77
C SER A 132 13.52 -15.28 1.21
N LEU A 133 13.83 -15.22 -0.09
CA LEU A 133 14.80 -16.14 -0.71
C LEU A 133 16.20 -15.98 -0.12
N LEU A 134 16.66 -14.74 0.09
CA LEU A 134 17.97 -14.49 0.73
C LEU A 134 18.03 -15.03 2.16
N PHE A 135 16.95 -14.90 2.93
CA PHE A 135 16.87 -15.49 4.28
C PHE A 135 16.90 -17.01 4.25
N PHE A 136 16.25 -17.63 3.27
CA PHE A 136 16.30 -19.09 3.07
C PHE A 136 17.74 -19.57 2.85
N ASP A 137 18.49 -18.89 1.97
CA ASP A 137 19.89 -19.23 1.70
C ASP A 137 20.80 -19.06 2.94
N ILE A 138 20.53 -18.03 3.75
CA ILE A 138 21.24 -17.81 5.02
C ILE A 138 20.96 -18.95 6.01
N VAL A 139 19.71 -19.39 6.13
CA VAL A 139 19.33 -20.52 7.01
C VAL A 139 20.06 -21.79 6.59
N GLU A 140 20.08 -22.11 5.30
CA GLU A 140 20.75 -23.30 4.78
C GLU A 140 22.28 -23.23 4.99
N THR A 141 22.89 -22.07 4.72
CA THR A 141 24.33 -21.86 4.94
C THR A 141 24.69 -22.02 6.42
N MET A 142 23.91 -21.42 7.32
CA MET A 142 24.09 -21.57 8.77
C MET A 142 23.97 -23.03 9.21
N ARG A 143 23.01 -23.78 8.64
CA ARG A 143 22.86 -25.21 8.93
C ARG A 143 24.10 -26.00 8.51
N SER A 144 24.64 -25.74 7.32
CA SER A 144 25.89 -26.37 6.85
C SER A 144 27.06 -26.03 7.76
N SER A 145 27.26 -24.75 8.11
CA SER A 145 28.33 -24.33 9.02
C SER A 145 28.23 -24.98 10.40
N THR A 146 27.02 -25.16 10.94
CA THR A 146 26.86 -25.88 12.22
C THR A 146 27.25 -27.35 12.12
N GLN A 147 27.02 -28.00 10.97
CA GLN A 147 27.45 -29.38 10.73
C GLN A 147 28.97 -29.46 10.59
N GLU A 148 29.60 -28.52 9.86
CA GLU A 148 31.06 -28.44 9.75
C GLU A 148 31.73 -28.25 11.12
N ILE A 149 31.15 -27.40 11.99
CA ILE A 149 31.67 -27.21 13.36
C ILE A 149 31.66 -28.54 14.13
N VAL A 150 30.62 -29.35 14.00
CA VAL A 150 30.55 -30.67 14.66
C VAL A 150 31.63 -31.61 14.13
N ILE A 151 31.87 -31.62 12.82
CA ILE A 151 32.94 -32.44 12.20
C ILE A 151 34.32 -31.99 12.71
N VAL A 152 34.58 -30.68 12.72
CA VAL A 152 35.84 -30.12 13.22
C VAL A 152 36.05 -30.45 14.71
N GLU A 153 34.99 -30.47 15.52
CA GLU A 153 35.09 -30.89 16.92
C GLU A 153 35.56 -32.35 17.05
N GLU A 154 35.05 -33.25 16.21
CA GLU A 154 35.45 -34.66 16.17
C GLU A 154 36.91 -34.85 15.71
N GLU A 155 37.33 -34.09 14.69
CA GLU A 155 38.71 -34.07 14.23
C GLU A 155 39.68 -33.58 15.32
N ILE A 156 39.29 -32.54 16.07
CA ILE A 156 40.08 -32.03 17.21
C ILE A 156 40.22 -33.10 18.30
N ARG A 157 39.15 -33.84 18.62
CA ARG A 157 39.22 -34.94 19.60
C ARG A 157 40.19 -36.03 19.15
N THR A 158 40.14 -36.41 17.87
CA THR A 158 41.05 -37.38 17.28
C THR A 158 42.49 -36.87 17.33
N LEU A 159 42.71 -35.61 16.99
CA LEU A 159 44.03 -34.97 17.05
C LEU A 159 44.62 -35.02 18.47
N ILE A 160 43.82 -34.71 19.50
CA ILE A 160 44.25 -34.80 20.91
C ILE A 160 44.71 -36.24 21.23
N GLN A 161 43.93 -37.25 20.85
CA GLN A 161 44.30 -38.66 21.06
C GLN A 161 45.60 -39.04 20.34
N THR A 162 45.81 -38.56 19.11
CA THR A 162 47.07 -38.81 18.39
C THR A 162 48.27 -38.14 19.07
N ILE A 163 48.11 -36.93 19.61
CA ILE A 163 49.16 -36.22 20.35
C ILE A 163 49.51 -36.98 21.63
N GLU A 164 48.51 -37.48 22.37
CA GLU A 164 48.73 -38.31 23.55
C GLU A 164 49.49 -39.60 23.20
N GLY A 165 49.11 -40.28 22.11
CA GLY A 165 49.80 -41.46 21.60
C GLY A 165 51.26 -41.21 21.22
N ILE A 166 51.55 -40.08 20.54
CA ILE A 166 52.91 -39.65 20.22
C ILE A 166 53.70 -39.37 21.50
N GLY A 167 53.09 -38.72 22.50
CA GLY A 167 53.71 -38.48 23.80
C GLY A 167 54.13 -39.78 24.49
N SER A 168 53.28 -40.81 24.47
CA SER A 168 53.64 -42.13 25.02
C SER A 168 54.77 -42.81 24.24
N ALA A 169 54.74 -42.77 22.91
CA ALA A 169 55.76 -43.41 22.07
C ALA A 169 57.14 -42.74 22.21
N THR A 170 57.16 -41.40 22.34
CA THR A 170 58.40 -40.65 22.56
C THR A 170 59.01 -40.98 23.93
N ALA A 171 58.19 -41.10 24.99
CA ALA A 171 58.66 -41.54 26.31
C ALA A 171 59.30 -42.94 26.28
N GLN A 172 58.65 -43.91 25.63
CA GLN A 172 59.18 -45.28 25.48
C GLN A 172 60.49 -45.32 24.67
N THR A 173 60.60 -44.47 23.64
CA THR A 173 61.83 -44.34 22.84
C THR A 173 62.98 -43.79 23.68
N ALA A 174 62.72 -42.79 24.53
CA ALA A 174 63.72 -42.23 25.43
C ALA A 174 64.22 -43.27 26.45
N GLU A 175 63.30 -44.02 27.07
CA GLU A 175 63.63 -45.12 27.99
C GLU A 175 64.49 -46.19 27.29
N SER A 176 64.13 -46.58 26.07
CA SER A 176 64.89 -47.53 25.28
C SER A 176 66.31 -47.01 24.96
N ALA A 177 66.44 -45.72 24.64
CA ALA A 177 67.73 -45.10 24.38
C ALA A 177 68.63 -45.08 25.63
N GLU A 178 68.08 -44.79 26.82
CA GLU A 178 68.81 -44.90 28.09
C GLU A 178 69.25 -46.34 28.38
N PHE A 179 68.36 -47.31 28.15
CA PHE A 179 68.68 -48.72 28.29
C PHE A 179 69.87 -49.11 27.40
N PHE A 180 69.84 -48.79 26.10
CA PHE A 180 70.94 -49.10 25.19
C PHE A 180 72.25 -48.42 25.58
N LYS A 181 72.21 -47.15 25.99
CA LYS A 181 73.38 -46.43 26.48
C LYS A 181 74.02 -47.18 27.66
N SER A 182 73.22 -47.54 28.67
CA SER A 182 73.70 -48.27 29.84
C SER A 182 74.26 -49.66 29.48
N ALA A 183 73.68 -50.35 28.49
CA ALA A 183 74.17 -51.64 28.02
C ALA A 183 75.53 -51.52 27.31
N THR A 184 75.75 -50.45 26.54
CA THR A 184 77.04 -50.19 25.88
C THR A 184 78.14 -49.73 26.82
N GLU A 185 77.81 -49.06 27.93
CA GLU A 185 78.78 -48.64 28.96
C GLU A 185 79.27 -49.81 29.85
N ASN A 186 78.55 -50.94 29.84
CA ASN A 186 78.88 -52.14 30.61
C ASN A 186 79.65 -53.22 29.80
N LEU A 187 80.01 -52.94 28.55
CA LEU A 187 80.84 -53.79 27.68
C LEU A 187 82.29 -53.29 27.66
#